data_AF-A0A849WNQ8-F1
#
_entry.id   AF-A0A849WNQ8-F1
#
_cell.length_a   1.000
_cell.length_b   1.000
_cell.length_c   1.000
_cell.angle_alpha   90.00
_cell.angle_beta   90.00
_cell.angle_gamma   90.00
#
_symmetry.space_group_name_H-M   'P 1'
#
loop_
_entity.id
_entity.type
_entity.pdbx_description
1 polymer ?
#
loop_
_entity_poly.entity_id
_entity_poly.type
_entity_poly.pdbx_seq_one_letter_code
_entity_poly.pdbx_strand_id
1 'polypeptide(L)'
;MKTFLIVPFFLISSISFAKNECINSAYKIAKVNMDLKAISYGDEASDLITDPVEIKEKNDGTQTTTFEFYGYINNKNYSALVTVDSLCSIESIFISEIKK
;
A
#
# COMPACT_ATOMS: atom_id res chain seq x y z
N MET A 1 -18.54 38.10 -30.40
CA MET A 1 -18.76 37.86 -28.95
C MET A 1 -17.81 36.75 -28.51
N LYS A 2 -16.97 36.98 -27.49
CA LYS A 2 -16.04 35.95 -26.98
C LYS A 2 -16.75 35.17 -25.88
N THR A 3 -17.00 33.89 -26.13
CA THR A 3 -17.57 32.96 -25.15
C THR A 3 -16.45 32.48 -24.24
N PHE A 4 -16.50 32.85 -22.95
CA PHE A 4 -15.61 32.28 -21.95
C PHE A 4 -16.29 31.04 -21.35
N LEU A 5 -15.73 29.87 -21.67
CA LEU A 5 -16.08 28.60 -21.05
C LEU A 5 -15.25 28.46 -19.76
N ILE A 6 -15.90 28.61 -18.61
CA ILE A 6 -15.31 28.31 -17.30
C ILE A 6 -15.86 26.95 -16.87
N VAL A 7 -15.01 25.93 -16.88
CA VAL A 7 -15.26 24.58 -16.34
C VAL A 7 -13.92 24.07 -15.80
N PRO A 8 -13.82 23.33 -14.68
CA PRO A 8 -14.63 23.27 -13.44
C PRO A 8 -13.75 23.36 -12.17
N PHE A 9 -14.31 23.77 -11.02
CA PHE A 9 -13.63 23.64 -9.71
C PHE A 9 -14.19 22.49 -8.84
N PHE A 10 -14.87 21.52 -9.46
CA PHE A 10 -15.68 20.51 -8.74
C PHE A 10 -15.27 19.05 -9.01
N LEU A 11 -13.96 18.77 -9.18
CA LEU A 11 -13.44 17.40 -9.33
C LEU A 11 -12.27 17.05 -8.40
N ILE A 12 -11.93 17.90 -7.43
CA ILE A 12 -10.71 17.71 -6.61
C ILE A 12 -10.97 16.80 -5.39
N SER A 13 -12.22 16.50 -5.02
CA SER A 13 -12.52 15.75 -3.79
C SER A 13 -12.60 14.23 -3.94
N SER A 14 -12.74 13.67 -5.15
CA SER A 14 -12.88 12.21 -5.35
C SER A 14 -11.55 11.45 -5.35
N ILE A 15 -10.41 12.14 -5.56
CA ILE A 15 -9.09 11.50 -5.61
C ILE A 15 -8.61 11.10 -4.21
N SER A 16 -9.05 11.79 -3.15
CA SER A 16 -8.60 11.51 -1.79
C SER A 16 -9.26 10.28 -1.15
N PHE A 17 -10.49 9.94 -1.56
CA PHE A 17 -11.21 8.78 -1.01
C PHE A 17 -10.69 7.46 -1.61
N ALA A 18 -10.45 7.41 -2.92
CA ALA A 18 -9.89 6.24 -3.60
C ALA A 18 -8.50 5.85 -3.04
N LYS A 19 -7.68 6.85 -2.68
CA LYS A 19 -6.39 6.60 -2.03
C LYS A 19 -6.51 5.89 -0.68
N ASN A 20 -7.47 6.30 0.14
CA ASN A 20 -7.64 5.71 1.48
C ASN A 20 -8.16 4.27 1.40
N GLU A 21 -9.00 3.97 0.39
CA GLU A 21 -9.46 2.59 0.11
C GLU A 21 -8.34 1.68 -0.37
N CYS A 22 -7.45 2.18 -1.24
CA CYS A 22 -6.28 1.43 -1.71
C CYS A 22 -5.30 1.13 -0.58
N ILE A 23 -5.04 2.10 0.31
CA ILE A 23 -4.18 1.92 1.49
C ILE A 23 -4.75 0.85 2.42
N ASN A 24 -6.06 0.89 2.70
CA ASN A 24 -6.71 -0.10 3.56
C ASN A 24 -6.67 -1.51 2.97
N SER A 25 -6.82 -1.64 1.65
CA SER A 25 -6.72 -2.92 0.95
C SER A 25 -5.30 -3.47 0.99
N ALA A 26 -4.31 -2.60 0.71
CA ALA A 26 -2.90 -2.95 0.81
C ALA A 26 -2.51 -3.36 2.25
N TYR A 27 -3.01 -2.66 3.26
CA TYR A 27 -2.78 -2.95 4.67
C TYR A 27 -3.27 -4.35 5.07
N LYS A 28 -4.52 -4.68 4.72
CA LYS A 28 -5.10 -6.00 5.05
C LYS A 28 -4.26 -7.13 4.44
N ILE A 29 -3.79 -6.94 3.22
CA ILE A 29 -3.00 -7.93 2.50
C ILE A 29 -1.60 -8.06 3.09
N ALA A 30 -0.95 -6.94 3.41
CA ALA A 30 0.32 -6.93 4.14
C ALA A 30 0.20 -7.66 5.49
N LYS A 31 -0.82 -7.33 6.29
CA LYS A 31 -1.08 -7.94 7.60
C LYS A 31 -1.26 -9.45 7.50
N VAL A 32 -2.14 -9.92 6.62
CA VAL A 32 -2.39 -11.37 6.44
C VAL A 32 -1.11 -12.11 6.07
N ASN A 33 -0.31 -11.58 5.16
CA ASN A 33 0.91 -12.26 4.72
C ASN A 33 2.03 -12.21 5.78
N MET A 34 2.14 -11.12 6.54
CA MET A 34 3.06 -11.06 7.68
C MET A 34 2.62 -12.01 8.81
N ASP A 35 1.32 -12.14 9.07
CA ASP A 35 0.80 -13.11 10.05
C ASP A 35 1.08 -14.55 9.63
N LEU A 36 0.88 -14.89 8.36
CA LEU A 36 1.27 -16.19 7.82
C LEU A 36 2.77 -16.44 7.97
N LYS A 37 3.60 -15.41 7.77
CA LYS A 37 5.04 -15.49 7.99
C LYS A 37 5.36 -15.72 9.48
N ALA A 38 4.69 -15.04 10.40
CA ALA A 38 4.86 -15.22 11.85
C ALA A 38 4.45 -16.62 12.31
N ILE A 39 3.29 -17.10 11.86
CA ILE A 39 2.82 -18.46 12.12
C ILE A 39 3.83 -19.51 11.63
N SER A 40 4.48 -19.27 10.49
CA SER A 40 5.54 -20.18 9.99
C SER A 40 6.78 -20.27 10.90
N TYR A 41 6.99 -19.27 11.76
CA TYR A 41 8.03 -19.28 12.80
C TYR A 41 7.55 -19.81 14.15
N GLY A 42 6.26 -20.13 14.30
CA GLY A 42 5.66 -20.56 15.57
C GLY A 42 5.11 -19.42 16.43
N ASP A 43 5.03 -18.20 15.89
CA ASP A 43 4.43 -17.05 16.56
C ASP A 43 2.91 -16.97 16.25
N GLU A 44 2.09 -16.43 17.16
CA GLU A 44 0.63 -16.42 17.00
C GLU A 44 0.12 -15.40 15.96
N ALA A 45 0.67 -14.18 15.94
CA ALA A 45 0.37 -13.14 14.97
C ALA A 45 1.47 -12.06 14.98
N SER A 46 1.70 -11.41 13.84
CA SER A 46 2.62 -10.27 13.77
C SER A 46 1.87 -8.97 13.99
N ASP A 47 2.33 -8.11 14.90
CA ASP A 47 1.88 -6.73 14.93
C ASP A 47 2.68 -5.91 13.91
N LEU A 48 1.99 -5.20 13.03
CA LEU A 48 2.61 -4.19 12.17
C LEU A 48 3.04 -3.03 13.06
N ILE A 49 4.33 -2.66 12.99
CA ILE A 49 4.93 -1.69 13.92
C ILE A 49 4.67 -0.26 13.46
N THR A 50 4.47 -0.04 12.16
CA THR A 50 4.37 1.30 11.59
C THR A 50 3.20 1.43 10.62
N ASP A 51 2.69 2.65 10.53
CA ASP A 51 1.79 3.07 9.46
C ASP A 51 2.49 2.94 8.09
N PRO A 52 1.73 2.64 7.02
CA PRO A 52 2.28 2.52 5.68
C PRO A 52 2.91 3.81 5.17
N VAL A 53 3.99 3.67 4.41
CA VAL A 53 4.55 4.76 3.61
C VAL A 53 4.29 4.46 2.13
N GLU A 54 3.66 5.42 1.42
CA GLU A 54 3.47 5.35 -0.02
C GLU A 54 4.84 5.47 -0.72
N ILE A 55 5.29 4.39 -1.35
CA ILE A 55 6.45 4.41 -2.24
C ILE A 55 5.90 4.65 -3.65
N LYS A 56 5.99 5.90 -4.10
CA LYS A 56 5.70 6.24 -5.49
C LYS A 56 6.74 5.57 -6.38
N GLU A 57 6.38 4.45 -6.99
CA GLU A 57 7.19 3.89 -8.07
C GLU A 57 7.28 4.90 -9.21
N LYS A 58 8.46 4.98 -9.82
CA LYS A 58 8.68 5.79 -11.01
C LYS A 58 7.69 5.33 -12.09
N ASN A 59 7.15 6.32 -12.77
CA ASN A 59 5.99 6.19 -13.64
C ASN A 59 6.38 5.47 -14.94
N ASP A 60 6.19 4.15 -14.99
CA ASP A 60 6.53 3.30 -16.14
C ASP A 60 5.36 3.19 -17.16
N GLY A 61 4.29 3.99 -16.97
CA GLY A 61 3.09 3.99 -17.81
C GLY A 61 1.97 3.06 -17.30
N THR A 62 2.25 2.20 -16.33
CA THR A 62 1.26 1.46 -15.54
C THR A 62 0.83 2.33 -14.35
N GLN A 63 -0.46 2.58 -14.18
CA GLN A 63 -0.99 3.34 -13.03
C GLN A 63 -1.00 2.45 -11.77
N THR A 64 0.17 2.08 -11.30
CA THR A 64 0.37 1.27 -10.08
C THR A 64 0.95 2.11 -8.96
N THR A 65 0.56 1.79 -7.73
CA THR A 65 1.11 2.40 -6.50
C THR A 65 1.61 1.29 -5.60
N THR A 66 2.83 1.45 -5.06
CA THR A 66 3.39 0.50 -4.11
C THR A 66 3.38 1.10 -2.71
N PHE A 67 2.86 0.34 -1.75
CA PHE A 67 2.83 0.69 -0.34
C PHE A 67 3.80 -0.18 0.44
N GLU A 68 4.59 0.42 1.33
CA GLU A 68 5.47 -0.31 2.23
C GLU A 68 4.93 -0.32 3.65
N PHE A 69 4.85 -1.51 4.23
CA PHE A 69 4.46 -1.76 5.61
C PHE A 69 5.62 -2.41 6.36
N TYR A 70 5.80 -2.07 7.64
CA TYR A 70 6.86 -2.65 8.46
C TYR A 70 6.29 -3.48 9.61
N GLY A 71 6.90 -4.61 9.89
CA GLY A 71 6.50 -5.54 10.95
C GLY A 71 7.69 -6.17 11.68
N TYR A 72 7.44 -6.69 12.88
CA TYR A 72 8.42 -7.44 13.68
C TYR A 72 7.97 -8.89 13.80
N ILE A 73 8.85 -9.82 13.44
CA ILE A 73 8.58 -11.25 13.55
C ILE A 73 9.85 -11.93 14.03
N ASN A 74 9.76 -12.77 15.07
CA ASN A 74 10.87 -13.59 15.56
C ASN A 74 12.22 -12.84 15.65
N ASN A 75 12.24 -11.75 16.40
CA ASN A 75 13.42 -10.91 16.62
C ASN A 75 14.03 -10.22 15.38
N LYS A 76 13.26 -10.09 14.30
CA LYS A 76 13.70 -9.51 13.02
C LYS A 76 12.67 -8.52 12.48
N ASN A 77 13.16 -7.49 11.81
CA ASN A 77 12.30 -6.52 11.11
C ASN A 77 12.03 -7.00 9.69
N TYR A 78 10.81 -6.82 9.22
CA TYR A 78 10.38 -7.14 7.86
C TYR A 78 9.70 -5.94 7.20
N SER A 79 9.87 -5.81 5.90
CA SER A 79 9.05 -4.95 5.05
C SER A 79 8.12 -5.81 4.19
N ALA A 80 6.87 -5.37 4.03
CA ALA A 80 5.94 -5.87 3.04
C ALA A 80 5.66 -4.75 2.03
N LEU A 81 6.07 -4.97 0.79
CA LEU A 81 5.73 -4.13 -0.35
C LEU A 81 4.48 -4.68 -1.00
N VAL A 82 3.43 -3.86 -1.10
CA VAL A 82 2.17 -4.23 -1.73
C VAL A 82 1.91 -3.27 -2.88
N THR A 83 1.91 -3.80 -4.10
CA THR A 83 1.60 -3.05 -5.31
C THR A 83 0.13 -3.20 -5.63
N VAL A 84 -0.54 -2.08 -5.87
CA VAL A 84 -1.94 -2.02 -6.29
C VAL A 84 -2.12 -1.23 -7.57
N ASP A 85 -3.15 -1.54 -8.35
CA ASP A 85 -3.55 -0.78 -9.53
C ASP A 85 -4.41 0.46 -9.17
N SER A 86 -4.80 1.23 -10.18
CA SER A 86 -5.70 2.38 -10.04
C SER A 86 -7.10 2.08 -9.50
N LEU A 87 -7.50 0.80 -9.48
CA LEU A 87 -8.77 0.29 -8.94
C LEU A 87 -8.60 -0.36 -7.56
N CYS A 88 -7.43 -0.22 -6.93
CA CYS A 88 -7.06 -0.86 -5.67
C CYS A 88 -6.98 -2.40 -5.72
N SER A 89 -6.91 -3.01 -6.91
CA SER A 89 -6.63 -4.43 -7.08
C SER A 89 -5.18 -4.73 -6.70
N ILE A 90 -4.95 -5.84 -6.00
CA ILE A 90 -3.59 -6.26 -5.62
C ILE A 90 -2.91 -6.88 -6.85
N GLU A 91 -1.82 -6.26 -7.28
CA GLU A 91 -0.98 -6.77 -8.36
C GLU A 91 0.12 -7.68 -7.81
N SER A 92 0.77 -7.26 -6.71
CA SER A 92 1.84 -8.05 -6.12
C SER A 92 2.03 -7.78 -4.63
N ILE A 93 2.62 -8.76 -3.94
CA ILE A 93 3.13 -8.61 -2.58
C ILE A 93 4.52 -9.22 -2.47
N PHE A 94 5.44 -8.49 -1.84
CA PHE A 94 6.79 -8.94 -1.55
C PHE A 94 7.13 -8.69 -0.09
N ILE A 95 7.50 -9.75 0.64
CA ILE A 95 7.94 -9.66 2.04
C ILE A 95 9.44 -9.95 2.11
N SER A 96 10.19 -9.05 2.72
CA SER A 96 11.63 -9.19 2.93
C SER A 96 12.05 -8.85 4.35
N GLU A 97 13.02 -9.61 4.87
CA GLU A 97 13.73 -9.26 6.10
C GLU A 97 14.63 -8.05 5.84
N ILE A 98 14.55 -7.04 6.71
CA ILE A 98 15.38 -5.84 6.65
C ILE A 98 16.70 -6.15 7.34
N LYS A 99 17.75 -6.40 6.56
CA LYS A 99 19.11 -6.58 7.07
C LYS A 99 19.70 -5.22 7.42
N LYS A 100 20.11 -5.06 8.68
CA LYS A 100 20.98 -3.94 9.10
C LYS A 100 22.39 -4.13 8.58
#